data_AF-A0A962IPQ3-F1
#
_entry.id   AF-A0A962IPQ3-F1
#
_cell.length_a   1.000
_cell.length_b   1.000
_cell.length_c   1.000
_cell.angle_alpha   90.00
_cell.angle_beta   90.00
_cell.angle_gamma   90.00
#
_symmetry.space_group_name_H-M   'P 1'
#
loop_
_entity.id
_entity.type
_entity.pdbx_description
1 polymer ?
#
loop_
_entity_poly.entity_id
_entity_poly.type
_entity_poly.pdbx_seq_one_letter_code
_entity_poly.pdbx_strand_id
1 'polypeptide(L)'
;RPMFMYHAWGSQNAWLRQIVARNRLYVHPQTLAAAGVEDGDWIWLVSQHSRLRCQVAASDTTEPGTVWTWNAIGKRRGAWALDPQAPEGTRGFLLNHLISDRTPDQQAANADPVTGQAAWFDLRVRIERCVEQAQGVEPAFETLPRPSGVPAPPTVLRHGAALRRHWQHEE
;
A
#
# COMPACT_ATOMS: atom_id res chain seq x y z
N ARG A 1 1.88 -7.70 -7.93
CA ARG A 1 2.84 -6.57 -7.91
C ARG A 1 2.32 -5.52 -8.88
N PRO A 2 2.48 -4.21 -8.65
CA PRO A 2 1.97 -3.18 -9.56
C PRO A 2 2.69 -3.18 -10.89
N MET A 3 1.90 -3.17 -11.98
CA MET A 3 2.40 -3.24 -13.35
C MET A 3 3.20 -2.00 -13.77
N PHE A 4 2.93 -0.86 -13.16
CA PHE A 4 3.56 0.42 -13.49
C PHE A 4 4.86 0.68 -12.71
N MET A 5 5.26 -0.19 -11.78
CA MET A 5 6.49 0.00 -11.02
C MET A 5 7.21 -1.31 -10.69
N TYR A 6 8.54 -1.27 -10.69
CA TYR A 6 9.35 -2.39 -10.21
C TYR A 6 9.35 -2.41 -8.67
N HIS A 7 8.46 -3.21 -8.10
CA HIS A 7 8.33 -3.38 -6.64
C HIS A 7 8.26 -2.03 -5.90
N ALA A 8 8.84 -1.97 -4.70
CA ALA A 8 9.01 -0.74 -3.95
C ALA A 8 9.97 0.23 -4.64
N TRP A 9 10.89 -0.24 -5.49
CA TRP A 9 11.95 0.60 -6.06
C TRP A 9 11.39 1.72 -6.95
N GLY A 10 10.36 1.40 -7.75
CA GLY A 10 9.71 2.41 -8.58
C GLY A 10 8.97 3.49 -7.79
N SER A 11 8.78 3.34 -6.47
CA SER A 11 8.27 4.41 -5.60
C SER A 11 9.23 5.60 -5.46
N GLN A 12 10.44 5.55 -6.03
CA GLN A 12 11.34 6.71 -6.14
C GLN A 12 11.09 7.55 -7.41
N ASN A 13 10.29 7.05 -8.36
CA ASN A 13 9.98 7.79 -9.57
C ASN A 13 8.88 8.83 -9.30
N ALA A 14 9.27 10.10 -9.26
CA ALA A 14 8.35 11.20 -8.94
C ALA A 14 7.21 11.39 -9.96
N TRP A 15 7.36 10.92 -11.21
CA TRP A 15 6.27 10.96 -12.19
C TRP A 15 5.24 9.87 -11.90
N LEU A 16 5.68 8.62 -11.68
CA LEU A 16 4.77 7.51 -11.34
C LEU A 16 3.97 7.77 -10.06
N ARG A 17 4.59 8.43 -9.07
CA ARG A 17 3.91 8.81 -7.82
C ARG A 17 2.75 9.79 -8.01
N GLN A 18 2.80 10.64 -9.04
CA GLN A 18 1.68 11.54 -9.35
C GLN A 18 0.45 10.76 -9.84
N ILE A 19 0.67 9.58 -10.42
CA ILE A 19 -0.39 8.71 -10.91
C ILE A 19 -0.91 7.82 -9.77
N VAL A 20 -0.01 7.15 -9.05
CA VAL A 20 -0.39 6.22 -7.96
C VAL A 20 0.56 6.33 -6.76
N ALA A 21 0.23 7.22 -5.82
CA ALA A 21 0.91 7.34 -4.52
C ALA A 21 0.24 6.53 -3.38
N ARG A 22 -0.90 5.89 -3.63
CA ARG A 22 -1.63 5.08 -2.64
C ARG A 22 -2.33 3.90 -3.30
N ASN A 23 -2.46 2.80 -2.56
CA ASN A 23 -3.29 1.66 -2.93
C ASN A 23 -4.67 1.73 -2.25
N ARG A 24 -5.62 0.99 -2.81
CA ARG A 24 -6.93 0.66 -2.21
C ARG A 24 -7.10 -0.85 -2.18
N LEU A 25 -7.98 -1.33 -1.32
CA LEU A 25 -8.44 -2.72 -1.37
C LEU A 25 -9.54 -2.83 -2.41
N TYR A 26 -9.28 -3.52 -3.51
CA TYR A 26 -10.26 -3.76 -4.56
C TYR A 26 -11.15 -4.93 -4.16
N VAL A 27 -12.47 -4.69 -4.18
CA VAL A 27 -13.49 -5.63 -3.70
C VAL A 27 -14.67 -5.62 -4.67
N HIS A 28 -15.24 -6.78 -4.94
CA HIS A 28 -16.44 -6.88 -5.76
C HIS A 28 -17.64 -6.15 -5.10
N PRO A 29 -18.49 -5.42 -5.85
CA PRO A 29 -19.66 -4.71 -5.30
C PRO A 29 -20.60 -5.61 -4.46
N GLN A 30 -20.83 -6.85 -4.87
CA GLN A 30 -21.65 -7.80 -4.11
C GLN A 30 -21.05 -8.13 -2.74
N THR A 31 -19.72 -8.30 -2.66
CA THR A 31 -19.03 -8.57 -1.39
C THR A 31 -19.10 -7.36 -0.47
N LEU A 32 -18.99 -6.14 -1.02
CA LEU A 32 -19.14 -4.89 -0.28
C LEU A 32 -20.57 -4.72 0.27
N ALA A 33 -21.58 -4.93 -0.58
CA ALA A 33 -22.98 -4.86 -0.18
C ALA A 33 -23.32 -5.87 0.93
N ALA A 34 -22.82 -7.11 0.83
CA ALA A 34 -23.00 -8.12 1.87
C ALA A 34 -22.33 -7.74 3.21
N ALA A 35 -21.25 -6.94 3.16
CA ALA A 35 -20.58 -6.41 4.34
C ALA A 35 -21.18 -5.07 4.84
N GLY A 36 -22.16 -4.50 4.12
CA GLY A 36 -22.71 -3.17 4.41
C GLY A 36 -21.66 -2.06 4.32
N VAL A 37 -20.79 -2.13 3.31
CA VAL A 37 -19.69 -1.20 3.04
C VAL A 37 -19.93 -0.54 1.68
N GLU A 38 -19.71 0.76 1.57
CA GLU A 38 -19.81 1.51 0.32
C GLU A 38 -18.45 1.73 -0.36
N ASP A 39 -18.48 2.12 -1.64
CA ASP A 39 -17.24 2.46 -2.35
C ASP A 39 -16.53 3.64 -1.68
N GLY A 40 -15.21 3.53 -1.49
CA GLY A 40 -14.41 4.55 -0.85
C GLY A 40 -14.47 4.56 0.68
N ASP A 41 -15.20 3.66 1.31
CA ASP A 41 -15.22 3.54 2.77
C ASP A 41 -13.87 3.11 3.33
N TRP A 42 -13.63 3.50 4.58
CA TRP A 42 -12.56 2.94 5.41
C TRP A 42 -13.08 1.69 6.13
N ILE A 43 -12.34 0.59 6.03
CA ILE A 43 -12.68 -0.68 6.67
C ILE A 43 -11.51 -1.21 7.48
N TRP A 44 -11.83 -2.11 8.41
CA TRP A 44 -10.87 -3.02 9.01
C TRP A 44 -10.79 -4.28 8.16
N LEU A 45 -9.60 -4.57 7.63
CA LEU A 45 -9.29 -5.86 7.01
C LEU A 45 -8.61 -6.72 8.06
N VAL A 46 -9.23 -7.83 8.42
CA VAL A 46 -8.83 -8.63 9.57
C VAL A 46 -8.44 -10.03 9.12
N SER A 47 -7.27 -10.50 9.52
CA SER A 47 -6.86 -11.91 9.41
C SER A 47 -6.81 -12.57 10.80
N GLN A 48 -6.45 -13.85 10.84
CA GLN A 48 -6.17 -14.54 12.11
C GLN A 48 -4.97 -13.95 12.89
N HIS A 49 -4.07 -13.26 12.21
CA HIS A 49 -2.83 -12.76 12.78
C HIS A 49 -2.97 -11.33 13.31
N SER A 50 -3.63 -10.46 12.55
CA SER A 50 -3.78 -9.05 12.91
C SER A 50 -4.91 -8.38 12.12
N ARG A 51 -5.03 -7.05 12.24
CA ARG A 51 -5.90 -6.23 11.40
C ARG A 51 -5.16 -5.02 10.86
N LEU A 52 -5.63 -4.51 9.74
CA LEU A 52 -5.20 -3.22 9.19
C LEU A 52 -6.41 -2.38 8.77
N ARG A 53 -6.25 -1.06 8.78
CA ARG A 53 -7.27 -0.13 8.27
C ARG A 53 -6.87 0.34 6.88
N CYS A 54 -7.78 0.21 5.92
CA CYS A 54 -7.56 0.66 4.55
C CYS A 54 -8.85 1.16 3.90
N GLN A 55 -8.69 1.89 2.79
CA GLN A 55 -9.81 2.34 1.98
C GLN A 55 -10.16 1.31 0.91
N VAL A 56 -11.44 1.02 0.71
CA VAL A 56 -11.91 0.12 -0.35
C VAL A 56 -12.12 0.84 -1.68
N ALA A 57 -12.09 0.06 -2.76
CA ALA A 57 -12.57 0.44 -4.08
C ALA A 57 -13.46 -0.68 -4.62
N ALA A 58 -14.70 -0.34 -5.00
CA ALA A 58 -15.57 -1.24 -5.72
C ALA A 58 -15.00 -1.54 -7.10
N SER A 59 -14.93 -2.82 -7.47
CA SER A 59 -14.38 -3.27 -8.75
C SER A 59 -15.07 -4.55 -9.21
N ASP A 60 -15.84 -4.47 -10.27
CA ASP A 60 -16.51 -5.61 -10.93
C ASP A 60 -15.52 -6.60 -11.59
N THR A 61 -14.29 -6.16 -11.83
CA THR A 61 -13.18 -7.01 -12.27
C THR A 61 -12.62 -7.94 -11.19
N THR A 62 -13.10 -7.84 -9.95
CA THR A 62 -12.68 -8.69 -8.82
C THR A 62 -13.71 -9.78 -8.59
N GLU A 63 -13.28 -11.04 -8.48
CA GLU A 63 -14.19 -12.16 -8.17
C GLU A 63 -14.90 -11.95 -6.82
N PRO A 64 -16.23 -12.17 -6.72
CA PRO A 64 -16.93 -12.20 -5.44
C PRO A 64 -16.23 -13.09 -4.39
N GLY A 65 -16.13 -12.61 -3.16
CA GLY A 65 -15.41 -13.30 -2.08
C GLY A 65 -13.88 -13.23 -2.14
N THR A 66 -13.29 -12.61 -3.18
CA THR A 66 -11.86 -12.32 -3.28
C THR A 66 -11.60 -10.82 -3.12
N VAL A 67 -10.43 -10.46 -2.58
CA VAL A 67 -9.96 -9.08 -2.51
C VAL A 67 -8.52 -9.01 -2.97
N TRP A 68 -8.10 -7.87 -3.51
CA TRP A 68 -6.71 -7.68 -3.88
C TRP A 68 -6.27 -6.22 -3.78
N THR A 69 -4.96 -6.00 -3.77
CA THR A 69 -4.34 -4.67 -3.79
C THR A 69 -2.98 -4.76 -4.46
N TRP A 70 -2.50 -3.62 -4.95
CA TRP A 70 -1.11 -3.49 -5.35
C TRP A 70 -0.17 -3.56 -4.15
N ASN A 71 0.76 -4.53 -4.17
CA ASN A 71 1.83 -4.62 -3.18
C ASN A 71 2.84 -3.45 -3.31
N ALA A 72 3.58 -3.19 -2.23
CA ALA A 72 4.76 -2.32 -2.17
C ALA A 72 4.50 -0.81 -2.31
N ILE A 73 3.24 -0.35 -2.28
CA ILE A 73 2.90 1.08 -2.28
C ILE A 73 3.07 1.70 -0.89
N GLY A 74 2.43 1.12 0.14
CA GLY A 74 2.51 1.63 1.51
C GLY A 74 3.93 1.74 2.02
N LYS A 75 4.28 2.88 2.63
CA LYS A 75 5.59 3.15 3.24
C LYS A 75 5.41 3.61 4.68
N ARG A 76 6.38 3.31 5.53
CA ARG A 76 6.47 3.97 6.84
C ARG A 76 6.74 5.46 6.62
N ARG A 77 6.08 6.32 7.40
CA ARG A 77 6.27 7.78 7.34
C ARG A 77 7.74 8.15 7.60
N GLY A 78 8.29 9.08 6.82
CA GLY A 78 9.70 9.49 6.87
C GLY A 78 10.68 8.53 6.17
N ALA A 79 10.21 7.37 5.70
CA ALA A 79 11.04 6.46 4.93
C ALA A 79 11.22 6.99 3.49
N TRP A 80 12.26 6.47 2.80
CA TRP A 80 12.45 6.68 1.36
C TRP A 80 12.64 8.16 0.94
N ALA A 81 13.03 9.04 1.89
CA ALA A 81 13.12 10.49 1.71
C ALA A 81 11.80 11.14 1.25
N LEU A 82 10.67 10.47 1.51
CA LEU A 82 9.34 11.01 1.26
C LEU A 82 8.94 11.98 2.38
N ASP A 83 8.09 12.95 2.03
CA ASP A 83 7.44 13.80 3.02
C ASP A 83 6.68 12.92 4.04
N PRO A 84 6.77 13.18 5.36
CA PRO A 84 6.01 12.45 6.37
C PRO A 84 4.49 12.45 6.19
N GLN A 85 3.95 13.38 5.40
CA GLN A 85 2.55 13.49 5.01
C GLN A 85 2.26 12.93 3.62
N ALA A 86 3.24 12.34 2.95
CA ALA A 86 3.06 11.74 1.63
C ALA A 86 1.97 10.65 1.66
N PRO A 87 1.12 10.54 0.61
CA PRO A 87 0.03 9.57 0.58
C PRO A 87 0.47 8.13 0.80
N GLU A 88 1.70 7.79 0.41
CA GLU A 88 2.27 6.45 0.61
C GLU A 88 2.31 6.05 2.08
N GLY A 89 2.48 7.01 3.01
CA GLY A 89 2.56 6.75 4.45
C GLY A 89 1.35 7.17 5.27
N THR A 90 0.43 7.96 4.70
CA THR A 90 -0.80 8.38 5.38
C THR A 90 -2.04 7.61 4.90
N ARG A 91 -2.02 7.12 3.65
CA ARG A 91 -3.15 6.45 2.99
C ARG A 91 -2.79 5.10 2.35
N GLY A 92 -1.53 4.87 2.00
CA GLY A 92 -1.03 3.60 1.49
C GLY A 92 -0.79 2.58 2.60
N PHE A 93 -1.05 1.30 2.31
CA PHE A 93 -0.94 0.21 3.30
C PHE A 93 -0.25 -1.03 2.71
N LEU A 94 0.20 -1.93 3.58
CA LEU A 94 0.81 -3.21 3.20
C LEU A 94 0.01 -4.38 3.79
N LEU A 95 -0.37 -5.35 2.95
CA LEU A 95 -1.00 -6.60 3.41
C LEU A 95 -0.08 -7.43 4.30
N ASN A 96 1.23 -7.19 4.24
CA ASN A 96 2.24 -7.88 5.05
C ASN A 96 1.91 -7.86 6.55
N HIS A 97 1.20 -6.83 7.04
CA HIS A 97 0.77 -6.79 8.44
C HIS A 97 -0.19 -7.93 8.80
N LEU A 98 -0.97 -8.45 7.84
CA LEU A 98 -1.96 -9.51 8.06
C LEU A 98 -1.38 -10.92 7.94
N ILE A 99 -0.14 -11.07 7.45
CA ILE A 99 0.46 -12.37 7.13
C ILE A 99 1.36 -12.77 8.31
N SER A 100 1.03 -13.89 8.97
CA SER A 100 1.88 -14.50 9.98
C SER A 100 3.08 -15.17 9.31
N ASP A 101 4.25 -15.09 9.95
CA ASP A 101 5.47 -15.86 9.63
C ASP A 101 5.43 -17.28 10.18
N ARG A 102 4.42 -17.61 10.99
CA ARG A 102 4.19 -18.93 11.59
C ARG A 102 2.80 -19.49 11.26
N THR A 103 2.67 -20.81 11.31
CA THR A 103 1.39 -21.51 11.20
C THR A 103 0.42 -21.11 12.34
N PRO A 104 -0.91 -21.32 12.19
CA PRO A 104 -1.88 -20.92 13.22
C PRO A 104 -1.64 -21.54 14.60
N ASP A 105 -1.09 -22.76 14.65
CA ASP A 105 -0.71 -23.46 15.88
C ASP A 105 0.67 -23.07 16.43
N GLN A 106 1.35 -22.13 15.76
CA GLN A 106 2.67 -21.62 16.10
C GLN A 106 3.80 -22.66 16.08
N GLN A 107 3.60 -23.84 15.49
CA GLN A 107 4.60 -24.91 15.53
C GLN A 107 5.63 -24.84 14.40
N ALA A 108 5.26 -24.29 13.25
CA ALA A 108 6.12 -24.22 12.06
C ALA A 108 6.15 -22.82 11.45
N ALA A 109 7.11 -22.59 10.55
CA ALA A 109 7.10 -21.40 9.70
C ALA A 109 5.92 -21.47 8.73
N ASN A 110 5.31 -20.33 8.42
CA ASN A 110 4.29 -20.21 7.38
C ASN A 110 4.95 -20.20 5.98
N ALA A 111 5.54 -21.34 5.64
CA ALA A 111 6.29 -21.55 4.42
C ALA A 111 6.10 -22.99 3.94
N ASP A 112 6.29 -23.20 2.64
CA ASP A 112 6.36 -24.54 2.07
C ASP A 112 7.49 -25.33 2.75
N PRO A 113 7.21 -26.52 3.32
CA PRO A 113 8.18 -27.25 4.15
C PRO A 113 9.32 -27.87 3.34
N VAL A 114 9.23 -27.92 2.01
CA VAL A 114 10.25 -28.49 1.13
C VAL A 114 11.20 -27.42 0.62
N THR A 115 10.65 -26.29 0.17
CA THR A 115 11.37 -25.22 -0.52
C THR A 115 11.67 -24.01 0.37
N GLY A 116 10.96 -23.86 1.49
CA GLY A 116 11.00 -22.67 2.35
C GLY A 116 10.30 -21.45 1.74
N GLN A 117 9.57 -21.60 0.63
CA GLN A 117 8.87 -20.48 -0.01
C GLN A 117 7.70 -20.01 0.86
N ALA A 118 7.62 -18.70 1.11
CA ALA A 118 6.55 -18.13 1.93
C ALA A 118 5.17 -18.24 1.24
N ALA A 119 4.15 -18.63 2.01
CA ALA A 119 2.75 -18.75 1.55
C ALA A 119 2.00 -17.42 1.74
N TRP A 120 1.73 -16.70 0.63
CA TRP A 120 1.13 -15.36 0.67
C TRP A 120 -0.27 -15.29 0.04
N PHE A 121 -0.66 -16.27 -0.79
CA PHE A 121 -1.82 -16.15 -1.69
C PHE A 121 -3.09 -16.86 -1.19
N ASP A 122 -3.01 -17.55 -0.08
CA ASP A 122 -4.10 -18.29 0.58
C ASP A 122 -4.59 -17.60 1.87
N LEU A 123 -4.17 -16.36 2.11
CA LEU A 123 -4.56 -15.58 3.28
C LEU A 123 -6.08 -15.35 3.31
N ARG A 124 -6.74 -15.92 4.31
CA ARG A 124 -8.14 -15.62 4.63
C ARG A 124 -8.24 -14.32 5.42
N VAL A 125 -9.17 -13.48 5.00
CA VAL A 125 -9.48 -12.20 5.64
C VAL A 125 -10.99 -12.02 5.75
N ARG A 126 -11.42 -11.17 6.69
CA ARG A 126 -12.78 -10.65 6.76
C ARG A 126 -12.75 -9.12 6.72
N ILE A 127 -13.83 -8.54 6.17
CA ILE A 127 -14.06 -7.10 6.14
C ILE A 127 -14.97 -6.76 7.32
N GLU A 128 -14.55 -5.79 8.12
CA GLU A 128 -15.36 -5.19 9.17
C GLU A 128 -15.48 -3.68 8.91
N ARG A 129 -16.65 -3.10 9.18
CA ARG A 129 -16.82 -1.65 9.07
C ARG A 129 -15.93 -0.92 10.06
N CYS A 130 -15.37 0.21 9.64
CA CYS A 130 -14.69 1.11 10.56
C CYS A 130 -15.69 2.12 11.17
N VAL A 131 -15.34 2.73 12.31
CA VAL A 131 -16.16 3.81 12.90
C VAL A 131 -16.21 5.01 11.94
N GLU A 132 -17.33 5.74 11.90
CA GLU A 132 -17.64 6.79 10.89
C GLU A 132 -16.58 7.89 10.76
N GLN A 133 -15.72 8.10 11.77
CA GLN A 133 -14.72 9.17 11.80
C GLN A 133 -13.27 8.67 11.60
N ALA A 134 -13.06 7.37 11.48
CA ALA A 134 -11.72 6.81 11.35
C ALA A 134 -11.13 7.08 9.95
N GLN A 135 -9.99 7.77 9.92
CA GLN A 135 -9.25 8.05 8.69
C GLN A 135 -7.77 7.70 8.83
N GLY A 136 -7.13 7.40 7.71
CA GLY A 136 -5.71 7.04 7.65
C GLY A 136 -5.48 5.55 7.89
N VAL A 137 -4.27 5.09 7.57
CA VAL A 137 -3.92 3.67 7.65
C VAL A 137 -3.52 3.25 9.06
N GLU A 138 -3.88 2.03 9.43
CA GLU A 138 -3.40 1.35 10.64
C GLU A 138 -2.90 -0.05 10.27
N PRO A 139 -1.87 -0.60 10.97
CA PRO A 139 -1.12 0.01 12.08
C PRO A 139 -0.28 1.21 11.64
N ALA A 140 -0.27 2.26 12.47
CA ALA A 140 0.58 3.43 12.26
C ALA A 140 1.79 3.34 13.19
N PHE A 141 2.99 3.52 12.61
CA PHE A 141 4.24 3.56 13.36
C PHE A 141 4.75 5.00 13.46
N GLU A 142 5.63 5.24 14.43
CA GLU A 142 6.35 6.51 14.54
C GLU A 142 7.06 6.85 13.24
N THR A 143 7.05 8.14 12.91
CA THR A 143 7.74 8.67 11.72
C THR A 143 9.23 8.48 11.88
N LEU A 144 9.88 7.90 10.87
CA LEU A 144 11.33 7.73 10.88
C LEU A 144 12.01 9.11 10.81
N PRO A 145 13.03 9.36 11.64
CA PRO A 145 13.81 10.58 11.54
C PRO A 145 14.62 10.58 10.24
N ARG A 146 14.94 11.78 9.75
CA ARG A 146 15.87 11.92 8.64
C ARG A 146 17.25 11.38 9.07
N PRO A 147 17.90 10.52 8.26
CA PRO A 147 19.25 10.08 8.56
C PRO A 147 20.23 11.26 8.66
N SER A 148 21.22 11.14 9.55
CA SER A 148 22.27 12.15 9.71
C SER A 148 23.05 12.32 8.40
N GLY A 149 23.41 13.56 8.06
CA GLY A 149 24.17 13.89 6.85
C GLY A 149 23.36 13.89 5.54
N VAL A 150 22.07 13.52 5.57
CA VAL A 150 21.21 13.60 4.38
C VAL A 150 20.54 14.98 4.32
N PRO A 151 20.73 15.77 3.24
CA PRO A 151 20.12 17.08 3.12
C PRO A 151 18.60 16.98 3.01
N ALA A 152 17.90 18.06 3.33
CA ALA A 152 16.46 18.13 3.11
C ALA A 152 16.16 18.03 1.60
N PRO A 153 15.15 17.23 1.19
CA PRO A 153 14.76 17.17 -0.21
C PRO A 153 14.17 18.52 -0.66
N PRO A 154 14.32 18.90 -1.94
CA PRO A 154 13.69 20.09 -2.46
C PRO A 154 12.16 19.96 -2.42
N THR A 155 11.47 21.05 -2.12
CA THR A 155 9.99 21.09 -2.11
C THR A 155 9.38 20.90 -3.50
N VAL A 156 10.11 21.29 -4.55
CA VAL A 156 9.72 21.10 -5.95
C VAL A 156 10.81 20.34 -6.69
N LEU A 157 10.49 19.12 -7.12
CA LEU A 157 11.42 18.33 -7.93
C LEU A 157 11.35 18.79 -9.40
N ARG A 158 12.43 19.43 -9.86
CA ARG A 158 12.59 19.89 -11.25
C ARG A 158 13.48 18.94 -12.06
N HIS A 159 13.36 17.64 -11.82
CA HIS A 159 14.13 16.63 -12.55
C HIS A 159 13.85 16.74 -14.07
N GLY A 160 14.90 16.75 -14.89
CA GLY A 160 14.78 16.95 -16.35
C GLY A 160 14.51 18.40 -16.79
N ALA A 161 14.41 19.38 -15.90
CA ALA A 161 14.17 20.78 -16.29
C ALA A 161 15.28 21.38 -17.18
N ALA A 162 16.52 20.92 -17.02
CA ALA A 162 17.63 21.30 -17.88
C ALA A 162 17.48 20.76 -19.31
N LEU A 163 16.83 19.61 -19.49
CA LEU A 163 16.59 19.01 -20.82
C LEU A 163 15.63 19.83 -21.67
N ARG A 164 14.76 20.64 -21.05
CA ARG A 164 13.85 21.53 -21.78
C ARG A 164 14.55 22.65 -22.55
N ARG A 165 15.79 23.00 -22.18
CA ARG A 165 16.54 24.08 -22.86
C ARG A 165 17.07 23.67 -24.25
N HIS A 166 17.11 22.37 -24.56
CA HIS A 166 17.65 21.86 -25.83
C HIS A 166 16.61 21.69 -26.94
N TRP A 167 15.34 22.01 -26.68
CA TRP A 167 14.24 21.91 -27.67
C TRP A 167 13.75 23.27 -28.19
N GLN A 168 14.47 24.35 -27.90
CA GLN A 168 14.26 25.60 -28.60
C GLN A 168 14.95 25.47 -29.96
N HIS A 169 14.18 25.07 -30.97
CA HIS A 169 14.60 25.18 -32.36
C HIS A 169 15.00 26.64 -32.61
N GLU A 170 16.21 26.83 -33.16
CA GLU A 170 16.56 28.03 -33.90
C GLU A 170 15.53 28.18 -35.03
N GLU A 171 14.66 29.19 -34.92
CA GLU A 171 13.93 29.76 -36.06
C GLU A 171 14.82 30.75 -36.81
#